data_AF-A0A1F9SFV8-F1
#
_entry.id   AF-A0A1F9SFV8-F1
#
_cell.length_a   1.000
_cell.length_b   1.000
_cell.length_c   1.000
_cell.angle_alpha   90.00
_cell.angle_beta   90.00
_cell.angle_gamma   90.00
#
_symmetry.space_group_name_H-M   'P 1'
#
loop_
_entity.id
_entity.type
_entity.pdbx_description
1 polymer ?
#
loop_
_entity_poly.entity_id
_entity_poly.type
_entity_poly.pdbx_seq_one_letter_code
_entity_poly.pdbx_strand_id
1 'polypeptide(L)'
;MPKSFLRRWPPRKACLRLWWKAFYDALAARIKIPGITVSRSRVYDDDKAQNGGISLKYDSSFAPDPGLGLKPEVLLEAGFARTAPNEPRDFSSWALDKALAAGLEVADNRASGVKCFNPEYTFVDKLQTVCRRFRQWRDRNDPQQDRPRQFSRHYYDLYMLLAVARVERFMGTPAYETYKKEKIKGADALEFAARSAFTLPDAGVYTLFEKEFKALSSLLLAPGPSFKDVIERLREYSSRF
;
A
#
# COMPACT_ATOMS: atom_id res chain seq x y z
N MET A 1 13.39 -46.56 -18.51
CA MET A 1 12.72 -45.56 -17.64
C MET A 1 12.18 -44.43 -18.50
N PRO A 2 10.86 -44.32 -18.73
CA PRO A 2 10.32 -43.31 -19.61
C PRO A 2 10.04 -41.99 -18.86
N LYS A 3 10.51 -40.89 -19.45
CA LYS A 3 10.08 -39.52 -19.18
C LYS A 3 8.60 -39.38 -19.51
N SER A 4 7.79 -38.81 -18.62
CA SER A 4 6.68 -37.86 -18.92
C SER A 4 5.64 -37.83 -17.80
N PHE A 5 5.52 -36.71 -17.10
CA PHE A 5 4.20 -36.15 -16.73
C PHE A 5 4.33 -34.70 -16.25
N LEU A 6 4.84 -33.82 -17.11
CA LEU A 6 4.60 -32.38 -17.02
C LEU A 6 3.57 -32.02 -18.09
N ARG A 7 2.30 -32.36 -17.85
CA ARG A 7 1.19 -31.83 -18.65
C ARG A 7 0.70 -30.53 -18.03
N ARG A 8 1.01 -29.44 -18.73
CA ARG A 8 0.37 -28.12 -18.62
C ARG A 8 -1.15 -28.27 -18.77
N TRP A 9 -1.89 -27.75 -17.80
CA TRP A 9 -3.28 -27.33 -17.96
C TRP A 9 -3.45 -26.02 -17.17
N PRO A 10 -3.93 -24.90 -17.74
CA PRO A 10 -4.27 -23.76 -16.91
C PRO A 10 -5.48 -24.15 -16.06
N PRO A 11 -5.48 -23.96 -14.74
CA PRO A 11 -6.64 -24.31 -13.93
C PRO A 11 -7.82 -23.44 -14.39
N ARG A 12 -8.99 -24.06 -14.63
CA ARG A 12 -10.26 -23.34 -14.80
C ARG A 12 -10.37 -22.32 -13.65
N LYS A 13 -10.87 -21.10 -13.88
CA LYS A 13 -10.85 -19.98 -12.90
C LYS A 13 -11.27 -20.34 -11.47
N ALA A 14 -12.17 -21.31 -11.30
CA ALA A 14 -12.55 -21.85 -9.99
C ALA A 14 -11.41 -22.58 -9.27
N CYS A 15 -10.65 -23.42 -9.98
CA CYS A 15 -9.49 -24.12 -9.46
C CYS A 15 -8.34 -23.16 -9.09
N LEU A 16 -8.16 -22.07 -9.83
CA LEU A 16 -7.18 -21.03 -9.48
C LEU A 16 -7.52 -20.32 -8.17
N ARG A 17 -8.81 -19.99 -7.94
CA ARG A 17 -9.26 -19.36 -6.69
C ARG A 17 -9.11 -20.27 -5.49
N LEU A 18 -9.42 -21.56 -5.64
CA LEU A 18 -9.19 -22.56 -4.60
C LEU A 18 -7.70 -22.67 -4.26
N TRP A 19 -6.83 -22.64 -5.29
CA TRP A 19 -5.39 -22.65 -5.09
C TRP A 19 -4.89 -21.41 -4.34
N TRP A 20 -5.35 -20.20 -4.68
CA TRP A 20 -4.98 -18.98 -3.95
C TRP A 20 -5.38 -19.03 -2.47
N LYS A 21 -6.59 -19.50 -2.17
CA LYS A 21 -7.04 -19.67 -0.78
C LYS A 21 -6.16 -20.64 -0.01
N ALA A 22 -5.85 -21.79 -0.61
CA ALA A 22 -4.97 -22.79 -0.02
C ALA A 22 -3.54 -22.25 0.19
N PHE A 23 -3.04 -21.43 -0.74
CA PHE A 23 -1.75 -20.76 -0.59
C PHE A 23 -1.72 -19.85 0.64
N TYR A 24 -2.73 -19.00 0.85
CA TYR A 24 -2.77 -18.12 2.01
C TYR A 24 -2.86 -18.89 3.33
N ASP A 25 -3.61 -20.00 3.34
CA ASP A 25 -3.73 -20.87 4.51
C ASP A 25 -2.40 -21.56 4.85
N ALA A 26 -1.72 -22.08 3.82
CA ALA A 26 -0.37 -22.65 3.97
C ALA A 26 0.65 -21.60 4.42
N LEU A 27 0.56 -20.37 3.91
CA LEU A 27 1.41 -19.26 4.31
C LEU A 27 1.21 -18.93 5.79
N ALA A 28 -0.03 -18.79 6.26
CA ALA A 28 -0.34 -18.54 7.67
C ALA A 28 0.17 -19.67 8.58
N ALA A 29 0.03 -20.93 8.16
CA ALA A 29 0.53 -22.07 8.92
C ALA A 29 2.07 -22.09 9.02
N ARG A 30 2.77 -21.58 8.00
CA ARG A 30 4.23 -21.58 7.90
C ARG A 30 4.90 -20.44 8.66
N ILE A 31 4.22 -19.30 8.84
CA ILE A 31 4.77 -18.19 9.62
C ILE A 31 4.87 -18.61 11.09
N LYS A 32 6.08 -18.58 11.64
CA LYS A 32 6.39 -18.84 13.04
C LYS A 32 7.28 -17.72 13.55
N ILE A 33 6.73 -16.86 14.40
CA ILE A 33 7.46 -15.74 15.01
C ILE A 33 7.24 -15.84 16.53
N PRO A 34 8.29 -15.88 17.35
CA PRO A 34 8.16 -15.92 18.80
C PRO A 34 7.30 -14.77 19.32
N GLY A 35 6.36 -15.06 20.24
CA GLY A 35 5.46 -14.07 20.83
C GLY A 35 4.33 -13.59 19.90
N ILE A 36 4.18 -14.15 18.70
CA ILE A 36 3.13 -13.78 17.74
C ILE A 36 2.19 -14.95 17.50
N THR A 37 0.89 -14.70 17.65
CA THR A 37 -0.16 -15.64 17.27
C THR A 37 -0.64 -15.32 15.85
N VAL A 38 -0.43 -16.26 14.93
CA VAL A 38 -0.78 -16.12 13.51
C VAL A 38 -2.15 -16.73 13.23
N SER A 39 -3.03 -16.02 12.52
CA SER A 39 -4.34 -16.53 12.11
C SER A 39 -4.78 -16.01 10.74
N ARG A 40 -5.63 -16.77 10.04
CA ARG A 40 -6.24 -16.34 8.78
C ARG A 40 -7.36 -15.34 9.05
N SER A 41 -7.30 -14.19 8.39
CA SER A 41 -8.27 -13.12 8.50
C SER A 41 -9.01 -12.96 7.17
N ARG A 42 -10.06 -13.78 7.02
CA ARG A 42 -10.87 -13.88 5.79
C ARG A 42 -11.64 -12.60 5.45
N VAL A 43 -11.82 -11.69 6.42
CA VAL A 43 -12.50 -10.41 6.22
C VAL A 43 -11.75 -9.49 5.23
N TYR A 44 -10.46 -9.75 5.01
CA TYR A 44 -9.62 -9.02 4.06
C TYR A 44 -9.35 -9.82 2.77
N ASP A 45 -9.96 -11.00 2.61
CA ASP A 45 -9.95 -11.69 1.32
C ASP A 45 -10.89 -10.92 0.38
N ASP A 46 -10.47 -10.66 -0.86
CA ASP A 46 -11.37 -10.12 -1.87
C ASP A 46 -12.25 -11.24 -2.47
N ASP A 47 -13.38 -10.88 -3.09
CA ASP A 47 -14.32 -11.86 -3.69
C ASP A 47 -13.67 -12.77 -4.73
N LYS A 48 -12.57 -12.31 -5.33
CA LYS A 48 -11.82 -13.03 -6.36
C LYS A 48 -10.63 -13.81 -5.79
N ALA A 49 -10.37 -13.73 -4.48
CA ALA A 49 -9.22 -14.33 -3.77
C ALA A 49 -7.84 -13.92 -4.34
N GLN A 50 -7.76 -12.77 -5.00
CA GLN A 50 -6.52 -12.17 -5.48
C GLN A 50 -5.63 -11.67 -4.34
N ASN A 51 -6.25 -11.33 -3.19
CA ASN A 51 -5.56 -10.99 -1.96
C ASN A 51 -6.10 -11.84 -0.80
N GLY A 52 -5.27 -12.07 0.21
CA GLY A 52 -5.66 -12.76 1.44
C GLY A 52 -5.00 -12.17 2.68
N GLY A 53 -5.79 -11.99 3.75
CA GLY A 53 -5.32 -11.34 4.98
C GLY A 53 -4.87 -12.31 6.06
N ILE A 54 -3.70 -12.10 6.65
CA ILE A 54 -3.17 -12.87 7.76
C ILE A 54 -3.01 -11.93 8.96
N SER A 55 -3.66 -12.22 10.07
CA SER A 55 -3.53 -11.44 11.30
C SER A 55 -2.38 -11.99 12.14
N LEU A 56 -1.44 -11.11 12.48
CA LEU A 56 -0.30 -11.35 13.37
C LEU A 56 -0.58 -10.66 14.70
N LYS A 57 -1.13 -11.39 15.67
CA LYS A 57 -1.50 -10.86 16.99
C LYS A 57 -0.29 -10.89 17.91
N TYR A 58 -0.10 -9.81 18.67
CA TYR A 58 0.99 -9.67 19.62
C TYR A 58 0.45 -9.21 20.97
N ASP A 59 1.11 -9.61 22.04
CA ASP A 59 0.80 -9.13 23.38
C ASP A 59 1.41 -7.74 23.59
N SER A 60 0.61 -6.82 24.12
CA SER A 60 1.07 -5.47 24.48
C SER A 60 1.33 -5.39 25.97
N SER A 61 2.51 -4.91 26.36
CA SER A 61 2.81 -4.52 27.74
C SER A 61 2.23 -3.14 28.12
N PHE A 62 1.66 -2.43 27.16
CA PHE A 62 1.00 -1.14 27.36
C PHE A 62 -0.51 -1.32 27.42
N ALA A 63 -1.17 -0.56 28.30
CA ALA A 63 -2.62 -0.47 28.32
C ALA A 63 -3.15 -0.01 26.95
N PRO A 64 -4.28 -0.55 26.47
CA PRO A 64 -4.90 -0.06 25.25
C PRO A 64 -5.16 1.45 25.36
N ASP A 65 -4.55 2.23 24.48
CA ASP A 65 -4.84 3.65 24.33
C ASP A 65 -5.67 3.83 23.05
N PRO A 66 -7.00 4.07 23.17
CA PRO A 66 -7.86 4.31 22.02
C PRO A 66 -7.41 5.51 21.17
N GLY A 67 -6.66 6.46 21.74
CA GLY A 67 -6.14 7.65 21.08
C GLY A 67 -4.94 7.37 20.17
N LEU A 68 -4.14 6.32 20.46
CA LEU A 68 -2.99 5.93 19.62
C LEU A 68 -3.43 5.18 18.35
N GLY A 69 -4.64 4.61 18.34
CA GLY A 69 -5.15 3.85 17.19
C GLY A 69 -4.35 2.58 16.87
N LEU A 70 -3.50 2.11 17.78
CA LEU A 70 -2.74 0.88 17.65
C LEU A 70 -3.68 -0.32 17.78
N LYS A 71 -3.76 -1.12 16.72
CA LYS A 71 -4.50 -2.37 16.74
C LYS A 71 -3.70 -3.44 17.49
N PRO A 72 -4.35 -4.40 18.17
CA PRO A 72 -3.67 -5.53 18.82
C PRO A 72 -3.15 -6.59 17.83
N GLU A 73 -3.05 -6.23 16.54
CA GLU A 73 -2.59 -7.10 15.48
C GLU A 73 -1.99 -6.30 14.32
N VAL A 74 -1.01 -6.92 13.67
CA VAL A 74 -0.51 -6.49 12.37
C VAL A 74 -1.21 -7.30 11.29
N LEU A 75 -1.82 -6.62 10.32
CA LEU A 75 -2.40 -7.27 9.15
C LEU A 75 -1.32 -7.46 8.07
N LEU A 76 -1.05 -8.71 7.69
CA LEU A 76 -0.25 -9.08 6.52
C LEU A 76 -1.20 -9.40 5.35
N GLU A 77 -1.23 -8.54 4.35
CA GLU A 77 -1.94 -8.80 3.09
C GLU A 77 -0.99 -9.45 2.08
N ALA A 78 -1.34 -10.65 1.63
CA ALA A 78 -0.61 -11.37 0.58
C ALA A 78 -1.42 -11.40 -0.71
N GLY A 79 -0.76 -11.29 -1.86
CA GLY A 79 -1.39 -11.37 -3.16
C GLY A 79 -0.40 -11.70 -4.26
N PHE A 80 -0.88 -11.74 -5.51
CA PHE A 80 -0.10 -12.20 -6.67
C PHE A 80 0.22 -11.08 -7.66
N ALA A 81 0.42 -9.86 -7.16
CA ALA A 81 0.79 -8.71 -7.96
C ALA A 81 2.22 -8.85 -8.52
N ARG A 82 2.54 -8.01 -9.52
CA ARG A 82 3.92 -7.86 -10.03
C ARG A 82 4.84 -7.46 -8.88
N THR A 83 5.91 -8.24 -8.67
CA THR A 83 6.90 -7.99 -7.61
C THR A 83 8.21 -7.41 -8.13
N ALA A 84 8.36 -7.22 -9.44
CA ALA A 84 9.56 -6.67 -10.08
C ALA A 84 9.24 -5.43 -10.93
N PRO A 85 10.11 -4.41 -10.96
CA PRO A 85 11.43 -4.39 -10.35
C PRO A 85 11.41 -4.17 -8.84
N ASN A 86 12.35 -4.80 -8.16
CA ASN A 86 12.58 -4.69 -6.73
C ASN A 86 14.07 -4.59 -6.44
N GLU A 87 14.38 -4.16 -5.23
CA GLU A 87 15.73 -4.11 -4.70
C GLU A 87 15.75 -4.64 -3.26
N PRO A 88 16.84 -5.30 -2.83
CA PRO A 88 16.98 -5.71 -1.44
C PRO A 88 17.11 -4.49 -0.53
N ARG A 89 16.42 -4.53 0.62
CA ARG A 89 16.51 -3.56 1.69
C ARG A 89 16.66 -4.26 3.04
N ASP A 90 17.46 -3.65 3.89
CA ASP A 90 17.63 -4.07 5.27
C ASP A 90 16.73 -3.22 6.16
N PHE A 91 16.12 -3.84 7.16
CA PHE A 91 15.22 -3.20 8.10
C PHE A 91 15.69 -3.44 9.53
N SER A 92 15.70 -2.37 10.31
CA SER A 92 15.77 -2.42 11.77
C SER A 92 14.49 -1.85 12.38
N SER A 93 14.40 -1.93 13.69
CA SER A 93 13.35 -1.33 14.50
C SER A 93 13.98 -0.35 15.47
N TRP A 94 13.41 0.85 15.60
CA TRP A 94 13.83 1.82 16.61
C TRP A 94 13.85 1.22 18.03
N ALA A 95 12.90 0.32 18.33
CA ALA A 95 12.86 -0.34 19.63
C ALA A 95 14.04 -1.29 19.84
N LEU A 96 14.41 -2.05 18.79
CA LEU A 96 15.59 -2.92 18.84
C LEU A 96 16.87 -2.10 18.94
N ASP A 97 17.03 -1.08 18.07
CA ASP A 97 18.21 -0.22 18.06
C ASP A 97 18.42 0.44 19.43
N LYS A 98 17.34 0.89 20.06
CA LYS A 98 17.37 1.48 21.40
C LYS A 98 17.72 0.46 22.49
N ALA A 99 17.19 -0.76 22.42
CA ALA A 99 17.51 -1.82 23.38
C ALA A 99 18.99 -2.24 23.29
N LEU A 100 19.50 -2.42 22.08
CA LEU A 100 20.91 -2.74 21.84
C LEU A 100 21.83 -1.60 22.29
N ALA A 101 21.48 -0.34 22.01
CA ALA A 101 22.25 0.82 22.47
C ALA A 101 22.28 0.95 24.01
N ALA A 102 21.26 0.44 24.70
CA ALA A 102 21.20 0.36 26.16
C ALA A 102 21.93 -0.87 26.74
N GLY A 103 22.54 -1.72 25.91
CA GLY A 103 23.24 -2.92 26.34
C GLY A 103 22.32 -4.04 26.83
N LEU A 104 21.03 -4.01 26.47
CA LEU A 104 20.09 -5.06 26.84
C LEU A 104 20.31 -6.29 25.96
N GLU A 105 20.28 -7.48 26.57
CA GLU A 105 20.29 -8.74 25.85
C GLU A 105 18.91 -9.02 25.26
N VAL A 106 18.76 -8.71 23.96
CA VAL A 106 17.53 -8.94 23.20
C VAL A 106 17.83 -9.73 21.92
N ALA A 107 16.87 -10.53 21.46
CA ALA A 107 17.02 -11.26 20.21
C ALA A 107 17.09 -10.27 19.03
N ASP A 108 18.16 -10.39 18.22
CA ASP A 108 18.29 -9.62 17.00
C ASP A 108 17.33 -10.16 15.94
N ASN A 109 16.32 -9.37 15.61
CA ASN A 109 15.27 -9.69 14.65
C ASN A 109 15.31 -8.79 13.40
N ARG A 110 16.46 -8.16 13.11
CA ARG A 110 16.63 -7.38 11.89
C ARG A 110 16.38 -8.23 10.65
N ALA A 111 15.71 -7.64 9.68
CA ALA A 111 15.40 -8.30 8.41
C ALA A 111 16.34 -7.79 7.33
N SER A 112 17.22 -8.63 6.82
CA SER A 112 18.19 -8.28 5.77
C SER A 112 17.76 -8.77 4.39
N GLY A 113 18.07 -8.00 3.35
CA GLY A 113 17.88 -8.41 1.97
C GLY A 113 16.42 -8.61 1.55
N VAL A 114 15.48 -7.95 2.25
CA VAL A 114 14.05 -8.01 1.93
C VAL A 114 13.82 -7.31 0.60
N LYS A 115 13.29 -8.04 -0.39
CA LYS A 115 13.01 -7.49 -1.71
C LYS A 115 11.84 -6.51 -1.63
N CYS A 116 12.14 -5.23 -1.80
CA CYS A 116 11.16 -4.15 -1.80
C CYS A 116 10.91 -3.66 -3.22
N PHE A 117 9.64 -3.52 -3.58
CA PHE A 117 9.25 -2.99 -4.89
C PHE A 117 9.75 -1.56 -5.06
N ASN A 118 10.25 -1.23 -6.25
CA ASN A 118 10.89 0.05 -6.48
C ASN A 118 9.92 1.24 -6.27
N PRO A 119 10.35 2.33 -5.59
CA PRO A 119 9.50 3.48 -5.33
C PRO A 119 9.04 4.19 -6.60
N GLU A 120 9.84 4.15 -7.68
CA GLU A 120 9.51 4.69 -9.01
C GLU A 120 8.21 4.10 -9.59
N TYR A 121 8.05 2.78 -9.44
CA TYR A 121 6.89 2.06 -9.94
C TYR A 121 5.72 2.17 -8.95
N THR A 122 6.02 2.19 -7.66
CA THR A 122 5.03 2.49 -6.61
C THR A 122 4.38 3.84 -6.85
N PHE A 123 5.13 4.87 -7.27
CA PHE A 123 4.61 6.19 -7.60
C PHE A 123 3.52 6.12 -8.68
N VAL A 124 3.76 5.39 -9.78
CA VAL A 124 2.76 5.19 -10.85
C VAL A 124 1.52 4.44 -10.35
N ASP A 125 1.71 3.40 -9.53
CA ASP A 125 0.60 2.64 -8.93
C ASP A 125 -0.25 3.52 -7.99
N LYS A 126 0.37 4.48 -7.29
CA LYS A 126 -0.32 5.46 -6.45
C LYS A 126 -1.07 6.52 -7.28
N LEU A 127 -0.48 7.03 -8.37
CA LEU A 127 -1.17 7.92 -9.30
C LEU A 127 -2.45 7.26 -9.83
N GLN A 128 -2.35 6.02 -10.30
CA GLN A 128 -3.51 5.25 -10.75
C GLN A 128 -4.56 5.08 -9.64
N THR A 129 -4.11 4.75 -8.42
CA THR A 129 -5.01 4.53 -7.28
C THR A 129 -5.75 5.80 -6.90
N VAL A 130 -5.09 6.96 -6.90
CA VAL A 130 -5.73 8.26 -6.63
C VAL A 130 -6.79 8.56 -7.70
N CYS A 131 -6.47 8.44 -8.99
CA CYS A 131 -7.45 8.62 -10.07
C CYS A 131 -8.66 7.69 -9.91
N ARG A 132 -8.41 6.39 -9.70
CA ARG A 132 -9.47 5.39 -9.54
C ARG A 132 -10.38 5.71 -8.35
N ARG A 133 -9.80 5.99 -7.18
CA ARG A 133 -10.56 6.24 -5.94
C ARG A 133 -11.29 7.57 -5.97
N PHE A 134 -10.66 8.62 -6.50
CA PHE A 134 -11.30 9.93 -6.67
C PHE A 134 -12.51 9.83 -7.59
N ARG A 135 -12.36 9.15 -8.73
CA ARG A 135 -13.47 8.88 -9.65
C ARG A 135 -14.57 8.02 -9.00
N GLN A 136 -14.21 6.94 -8.30
CA GLN A 136 -15.19 6.10 -7.61
C GLN A 136 -15.98 6.88 -6.56
N TRP A 137 -15.31 7.70 -5.76
CA TRP A 137 -15.95 8.60 -4.81
C TRP A 137 -16.94 9.56 -5.49
N ARG A 138 -16.49 10.27 -6.54
CA ARG A 138 -17.31 11.23 -7.29
C ARG A 138 -18.53 10.56 -7.95
N ASP A 139 -18.31 9.43 -8.62
CA ASP A 139 -19.31 8.82 -9.49
C ASP A 139 -20.32 7.97 -8.71
N ARG A 140 -19.90 7.31 -7.62
CA ARG A 140 -20.78 6.46 -6.81
C ARG A 140 -21.57 7.24 -5.78
N ASN A 141 -21.00 8.33 -5.25
CA ASN A 141 -21.59 9.15 -4.20
C ASN A 141 -22.15 8.32 -3.02
N ASP A 142 -21.47 7.23 -2.67
CA ASP A 142 -21.85 6.38 -1.53
C ASP A 142 -21.24 6.99 -0.26
N PRO A 143 -22.05 7.40 0.73
CA PRO A 143 -21.55 8.06 1.93
C PRO A 143 -20.80 7.12 2.87
N GLN A 144 -20.70 5.82 2.62
CA GLN A 144 -19.93 4.86 3.42
C GLN A 144 -18.74 4.27 2.63
N GLN A 145 -18.87 4.12 1.32
CA GLN A 145 -17.81 3.59 0.45
C GLN A 145 -16.99 4.72 -0.19
N ASP A 146 -15.68 4.51 -0.32
CA ASP A 146 -14.79 5.44 -1.01
C ASP A 146 -14.81 6.86 -0.39
N ARG A 147 -15.04 6.99 0.93
CA ARG A 147 -14.86 8.28 1.62
C ARG A 147 -13.42 8.77 1.40
N PRO A 148 -13.18 10.08 1.20
CA PRO A 148 -11.83 10.63 0.99
C PRO A 148 -10.82 10.12 2.02
N ARG A 149 -11.21 10.07 3.30
CA ARG A 149 -10.40 9.50 4.40
C ARG A 149 -9.81 8.12 4.12
N GLN A 150 -10.54 7.24 3.43
CA GLN A 150 -10.10 5.86 3.19
C GLN A 150 -8.91 5.81 2.22
N PHE A 151 -8.74 6.81 1.36
CA PHE A 151 -7.69 6.85 0.34
C PHE A 151 -6.82 8.11 0.35
N SER A 152 -7.09 9.09 1.23
CA SER A 152 -6.27 10.30 1.41
C SER A 152 -4.81 10.00 1.78
N ARG A 153 -4.52 8.84 2.40
CA ARG A 153 -3.14 8.37 2.61
C ARG A 153 -2.35 8.21 1.30
N HIS A 154 -3.00 7.98 0.17
CA HIS A 154 -2.32 7.91 -1.13
C HIS A 154 -1.84 9.27 -1.63
N TYR A 155 -2.51 10.37 -1.25
CA TYR A 155 -2.00 11.71 -1.52
C TYR A 155 -0.74 11.99 -0.72
N TYR A 156 -0.72 11.59 0.55
CA TYR A 156 0.47 11.64 1.39
C TYR A 156 1.62 10.77 0.82
N ASP A 157 1.32 9.55 0.37
CA ASP A 157 2.31 8.67 -0.27
C ASP A 157 2.94 9.34 -1.50
N LEU A 158 2.12 9.95 -2.37
CA LEU A 158 2.62 10.70 -3.54
C LEU A 158 3.48 11.89 -3.12
N TYR A 159 3.06 12.65 -2.10
CA TYR A 159 3.84 13.76 -1.55
C TYR A 159 5.22 13.31 -1.07
N MET A 160 5.30 12.18 -0.35
CA MET A 160 6.56 11.61 0.13
C MET A 160 7.42 11.05 -1.02
N LEU A 161 6.79 10.36 -1.98
CA LEU A 161 7.50 9.80 -3.14
C LEU A 161 8.09 10.89 -4.04
N LEU A 162 7.43 12.04 -4.18
CA LEU A 162 7.95 13.17 -4.95
C LEU A 162 9.22 13.79 -4.32
N ALA A 163 9.44 13.62 -3.02
CA ALA A 163 10.68 14.03 -2.36
C ALA A 163 11.85 13.05 -2.59
N VAL A 164 11.60 11.90 -3.21
CA VAL A 164 12.62 10.88 -3.47
C VAL A 164 13.28 11.13 -4.83
N ALA A 165 14.55 11.51 -4.83
CA ALA A 165 15.27 11.94 -6.04
C ALA A 165 15.25 10.93 -7.21
N ARG A 166 15.23 9.62 -6.92
CA ARG A 166 15.11 8.59 -7.97
C ARG A 166 13.71 8.51 -8.60
N VAL A 167 12.65 8.83 -7.85
CA VAL A 167 11.29 8.96 -8.39
C VAL A 167 11.23 10.17 -9.30
N GLU A 168 11.81 11.30 -8.87
CA GLU A 168 11.82 12.50 -9.68
C GLU A 168 12.55 12.30 -11.02
N ARG A 169 13.73 11.68 -11.00
CA ARG A 169 14.49 11.35 -12.24
C ARG A 169 13.79 10.33 -13.12
N PHE A 170 12.91 9.50 -12.56
CA PHE A 170 12.18 8.49 -13.31
C PHE A 170 11.05 9.09 -14.15
N MET A 171 10.41 10.16 -13.67
CA MET A 171 9.34 10.83 -14.42
C MET A 171 9.82 11.31 -15.80
N GLY A 172 9.01 11.07 -16.83
CA GLY A 172 9.34 11.39 -18.22
C GLY A 172 10.30 10.44 -18.92
N THR A 173 10.89 9.45 -18.22
CA THR A 173 11.72 8.42 -18.88
C THR A 173 10.86 7.47 -19.73
N PRO A 174 11.45 6.76 -20.72
CA PRO A 174 10.70 5.76 -21.51
C PRO A 174 10.12 4.62 -20.67
N ALA A 175 10.81 4.24 -19.58
CA ALA A 175 10.34 3.22 -18.64
C ALA A 175 9.11 3.70 -17.85
N TYR A 176 9.13 4.97 -17.40
CA TYR A 176 7.99 5.62 -16.78
C TYR A 176 6.80 5.68 -17.73
N GLU A 177 6.98 6.17 -18.95
CA GLU A 177 5.89 6.31 -19.92
C GLU A 177 5.27 4.95 -20.28
N THR A 178 6.09 3.92 -20.44
CA THR A 178 5.62 2.54 -20.68
C THR A 178 4.78 2.03 -19.51
N TYR A 179 5.28 2.15 -18.27
CA TYR A 179 4.58 1.63 -17.10
C TYR A 179 3.33 2.45 -16.76
N LYS A 180 3.37 3.78 -16.97
CA LYS A 180 2.22 4.68 -16.85
C LYS A 180 1.09 4.26 -17.77
N LYS A 181 1.37 4.00 -19.05
CA LYS A 181 0.38 3.50 -20.03
C LYS A 181 -0.16 2.11 -19.67
N GLU A 182 0.67 1.24 -19.10
CA GLU A 182 0.26 -0.10 -18.65
C GLU A 182 -0.77 -0.03 -17.50
N LYS A 183 -0.52 0.86 -16.53
CA LYS A 183 -1.30 0.96 -15.28
C LYS A 183 -2.49 1.90 -15.36
N ILE A 184 -2.30 3.09 -15.94
CA ILE A 184 -3.33 4.13 -16.02
C ILE A 184 -4.04 4.00 -17.37
N LYS A 185 -5.17 3.30 -17.37
CA LYS A 185 -5.94 2.96 -18.59
C LYS A 185 -7.44 3.12 -18.40
N GLY A 186 -8.18 3.17 -19.50
CA GLY A 186 -9.64 3.29 -19.49
C GLY A 186 -10.10 4.54 -18.73
N ALA A 187 -11.09 4.38 -17.85
CA ALA A 187 -11.63 5.49 -17.07
C ALA A 187 -10.60 6.16 -16.14
N ASP A 188 -9.59 5.42 -15.68
CA ASP A 188 -8.53 5.99 -14.83
C ASP A 188 -7.60 6.92 -15.64
N ALA A 189 -7.43 6.68 -16.95
CA ALA A 189 -6.66 7.54 -17.84
C ALA A 189 -7.38 8.85 -18.16
N LEU A 190 -8.70 8.83 -18.29
CA LEU A 190 -9.51 10.03 -18.46
C LEU A 190 -9.43 10.92 -17.21
N GLU A 191 -9.54 10.33 -16.02
CA GLU A 191 -9.38 11.05 -14.75
C GLU A 191 -7.97 11.61 -14.59
N PHE A 192 -6.95 10.83 -14.95
CA PHE A 192 -5.56 11.27 -14.92
C PHE A 192 -5.31 12.45 -15.86
N ALA A 193 -5.87 12.42 -17.08
CA ALA A 193 -5.75 13.49 -18.06
C ALA A 193 -6.45 14.79 -17.61
N ALA A 194 -7.59 14.69 -16.92
CA ALA A 194 -8.32 15.83 -16.39
C ALA A 194 -7.58 16.55 -15.24
N ARG A 195 -6.64 15.87 -14.58
CA ARG A 195 -5.85 16.37 -13.42
C ARG A 195 -6.67 16.75 -12.19
N SER A 196 -8.00 16.68 -12.23
CA SER A 196 -8.90 17.07 -11.14
C SER A 196 -8.57 16.37 -9.82
N ALA A 197 -8.22 15.09 -9.86
CA ALA A 197 -7.81 14.32 -8.70
C ALA A 197 -6.50 14.80 -8.05
N PHE A 198 -5.70 15.63 -8.72
CA PHE A 198 -4.43 16.16 -8.19
C PHE A 198 -4.50 17.67 -7.91
N THR A 199 -5.33 18.39 -8.66
CA THR A 199 -5.46 19.85 -8.53
C THR A 199 -6.59 20.27 -7.61
N LEU A 200 -7.63 19.44 -7.43
CA LEU A 200 -8.82 19.72 -6.61
C LEU A 200 -9.32 21.17 -6.79
N PRO A 201 -9.76 21.55 -8.00
CA PRO A 201 -10.08 22.95 -8.32
C PRO A 201 -11.39 23.44 -7.70
N ASP A 202 -12.31 22.53 -7.36
CA ASP A 202 -13.56 22.86 -6.68
C ASP A 202 -13.33 23.11 -5.19
N ALA A 203 -13.77 24.27 -4.69
CA ALA A 203 -13.56 24.68 -3.30
C ALA A 203 -14.31 23.80 -2.29
N GLY A 204 -15.49 23.29 -2.65
CA GLY A 204 -16.27 22.39 -1.81
C GLY A 204 -15.58 21.03 -1.64
N VAL A 205 -15.09 20.47 -2.75
CA VAL A 205 -14.30 19.23 -2.77
C VAL A 205 -13.00 19.40 -1.99
N TYR A 206 -12.27 20.49 -2.20
CA TYR A 206 -11.04 20.78 -1.44
C TYR A 206 -11.30 20.80 0.07
N THR A 207 -12.32 21.56 0.50
CA THR A 207 -12.70 21.68 1.92
C THR A 207 -13.06 20.34 2.54
N LEU A 208 -13.78 19.49 1.80
CA LEU A 208 -14.11 18.13 2.25
C LEU A 208 -12.85 17.28 2.44
N PHE A 209 -11.95 17.27 1.44
CA PHE A 209 -10.73 16.47 1.52
C PHE A 209 -9.80 16.96 2.62
N GLU A 210 -9.70 18.27 2.84
CA GLU A 210 -8.91 18.86 3.92
C GLU A 210 -9.39 18.39 5.29
N LYS A 211 -10.72 18.47 5.53
CA LYS A 211 -11.35 17.97 6.75
C LYS A 211 -11.06 16.48 6.96
N GLU A 212 -11.21 15.66 5.92
CA GLU A 212 -10.99 14.21 6.00
C GLU A 212 -9.51 13.85 6.17
N PHE A 213 -8.59 14.63 5.57
CA PHE A 213 -7.15 14.46 5.74
C PHE A 213 -6.70 14.79 7.16
N LYS A 214 -7.22 15.87 7.76
CA LYS A 214 -6.91 16.22 9.16
C LYS A 214 -7.28 15.10 10.13
N ALA A 215 -8.38 14.40 9.87
CA ALA A 215 -8.81 13.26 10.68
C ALA A 215 -7.90 12.01 10.55
N LEU A 216 -6.96 11.99 9.60
CA LEU A 216 -5.94 10.94 9.44
C LEU A 216 -4.58 11.33 10.03
N SER A 217 -4.40 12.55 10.51
CA SER A 217 -3.08 13.08 10.89
C SER A 217 -2.36 12.22 11.93
N SER A 218 -3.09 11.55 12.82
CA SER A 218 -2.52 10.59 13.80
C SER A 218 -1.91 9.33 13.17
N LEU A 219 -2.25 9.02 11.92
CA LEU A 219 -1.70 7.88 11.16
C LEU A 219 -0.49 8.26 10.28
N LEU A 220 -0.12 9.55 10.25
CA LEU A 220 0.99 10.05 9.43
C LEU A 220 2.24 10.24 10.29
N LEU A 221 3.43 10.17 9.66
CA LEU A 221 4.69 10.38 10.36
C LEU A 221 4.80 11.84 10.82
N ALA A 222 5.12 12.06 12.08
CA ALA A 222 5.27 13.40 12.65
C ALA A 222 6.68 14.00 12.43
N PRO A 223 6.81 15.32 12.17
CA PRO A 223 5.73 16.24 11.84
C PRO A 223 5.20 15.97 10.42
N GLY A 224 3.88 15.74 10.31
CA GLY A 224 3.23 15.47 9.04
C GLY A 224 2.95 16.76 8.26
N PRO A 225 2.89 16.71 6.91
CA PRO A 225 2.52 17.87 6.10
C PRO A 225 1.06 18.25 6.34
N SER A 226 0.73 19.53 6.15
CA SER A 226 -0.67 19.94 6.04
C SER A 226 -1.27 19.40 4.73
N PHE A 227 -2.61 19.35 4.66
CA PHE A 227 -3.28 18.99 3.41
C PHE A 227 -2.93 19.96 2.28
N LYS A 228 -2.77 21.25 2.61
CA LYS A 228 -2.32 22.29 1.70
C LYS A 228 -0.96 21.96 1.10
N ASP A 229 0.04 21.63 1.93
CA ASP A 229 1.40 21.28 1.45
C ASP A 229 1.37 20.08 0.49
N VAL A 230 0.54 19.08 0.80
CA VAL A 230 0.35 17.89 -0.03
C VAL A 230 -0.20 18.28 -1.39
N ILE A 231 -1.31 19.01 -1.44
CA ILE A 231 -1.96 19.37 -2.71
C ILE A 231 -1.14 20.37 -3.51
N GLU A 232 -0.46 21.33 -2.88
CA GLU A 232 0.39 22.29 -3.58
C GLU A 232 1.56 21.61 -4.28
N ARG A 233 2.24 20.64 -3.63
CA ARG A 233 3.28 19.84 -4.30
C ARG A 233 2.70 19.02 -5.46
N LEU A 234 1.52 18.43 -5.30
CA LEU A 234 0.90 17.67 -6.39
C LEU A 234 0.52 18.58 -7.57
N ARG A 235 0.05 19.80 -7.31
CA ARG A 235 -0.23 20.81 -8.34
C ARG A 235 1.03 21.20 -9.09
N GLU A 236 2.12 21.49 -8.38
CA GLU A 236 3.44 21.82 -8.96
C GLU A 236 3.92 20.74 -9.94
N TYR A 237 3.80 19.47 -9.57
CA TYR A 237 4.26 18.35 -10.39
C TYR A 237 3.21 17.86 -11.41
N SER A 238 1.97 18.35 -11.35
CA SER A 238 0.85 17.82 -12.15
C SER A 238 1.09 17.86 -13.68
N SER A 239 1.89 18.82 -14.15
CA SER A 239 2.31 18.95 -15.56
C SER A 239 3.37 17.94 -15.98
N ARG A 240 4.12 17.37 -15.03
CA ARG A 240 5.19 16.37 -15.21
C ARG A 240 4.71 14.92 -15.04
N PHE A 241 3.51 14.74 -14.49
CA PHE A 241 2.83 13.44 -14.39
C PHE A 241 2.48 12.90 -15.79
#